data_AF-A0A957SQQ2-F1
#
_entry.id   AF-A0A957SQQ2-F1
#
_cell.length_a   1.000
_cell.length_b   1.000
_cell.length_c   1.000
_cell.angle_alpha   90.00
_cell.angle_beta   90.00
_cell.angle_gamma   90.00
#
_symmetry.space_group_name_H-M   'P 1'
#
loop_
_entity.id
_entity.type
_entity.pdbx_description
1 polymer ?
#
loop_
_entity_poly.entity_id
_entity_poly.type
_entity_poly.pdbx_seq_one_letter_code
_entity_poly.pdbx_strand_id
1 'polypeptide(L)'
;VIGQVDRGSATLLAHDGAVYIHEGASYQVERLDLEQNLATVVPANVDFYTEVTSETQVETLAVAEERVVNDAHVAHGELLISSQAVGYRRIKRFTHETLGVFPLAYPPQQLETNGYWISVLPAAQLKLAAAGQWFDSVNDYGPNWQEVRAQVRAQDGYRCAQCGAPEPPGRQHDVHHLVP
;
A
#
# COMPACT_ATOMS: atom_id res chain seq x y z
N VAL A 1 4.95 -27.44 15.92
CA VAL A 1 5.32 -26.37 14.95
C VAL A 1 4.86 -26.86 13.59
N ILE A 2 3.98 -26.12 12.90
CA ILE A 2 3.45 -26.52 11.59
C ILE A 2 4.26 -25.95 10.41
N GLY A 3 5.07 -24.92 10.63
CA GLY A 3 5.85 -24.27 9.58
C GLY A 3 6.74 -23.18 10.16
N GLN A 4 7.57 -22.58 9.30
CA GLN A 4 8.42 -21.45 9.61
C GLN A 4 8.32 -20.44 8.47
N VAL A 5 8.41 -19.16 8.81
CA VAL A 5 8.53 -18.03 7.87
C VAL A 5 9.69 -17.17 8.34
N ASP A 6 10.32 -16.44 7.42
CA ASP A 6 11.34 -15.48 7.80
C ASP A 6 10.71 -14.29 8.56
N ARG A 7 11.52 -13.61 9.37
CA ARG A 7 11.05 -12.51 10.23
C ARG A 7 10.55 -11.30 9.44
N GLY A 8 11.13 -11.02 8.28
CA GLY A 8 10.73 -9.90 7.42
C GLY A 8 9.33 -10.10 6.83
N SER A 9 9.03 -11.34 6.43
CA SER A 9 7.71 -11.71 5.88
C SER A 9 6.67 -12.02 6.96
N ALA A 10 7.04 -12.13 8.24
CA ALA A 10 6.14 -12.57 9.31
C ALA A 10 4.91 -11.66 9.47
N THR A 11 5.08 -10.34 9.43
CA THR A 11 3.97 -9.37 9.52
C THR A 11 3.10 -9.33 8.26
N LEU A 12 3.59 -9.88 7.13
CA LEU A 12 2.84 -9.97 5.88
C LEU A 12 2.05 -11.27 5.77
N LEU A 13 2.62 -12.38 6.24
CA LEU A 13 2.07 -13.72 6.06
C LEU A 13 1.35 -14.26 7.30
N ALA A 14 1.76 -13.82 8.49
CA ALA A 14 1.36 -14.39 9.77
C ALA A 14 1.00 -13.31 10.80
N HIS A 15 0.50 -12.16 10.36
CA HIS A 15 -0.02 -11.14 11.27
C HIS A 15 -1.24 -11.63 12.06
N ASP A 16 -1.61 -10.90 13.11
CA ASP A 16 -2.79 -11.13 13.93
C ASP A 16 -4.03 -11.12 13.03
N GLY A 17 -4.81 -12.21 13.07
CA GLY A 17 -5.99 -12.40 12.24
C GLY A 17 -5.72 -12.83 10.80
N ALA A 18 -4.47 -13.08 10.40
CA ALA A 18 -4.13 -13.64 9.09
C ALA A 18 -4.74 -15.03 8.90
N VAL A 19 -5.05 -15.37 7.64
CA VAL A 19 -5.30 -16.74 7.22
C VAL A 19 -4.01 -17.29 6.60
N TYR A 20 -3.28 -18.06 7.39
CA TYR A 20 -2.06 -18.74 6.96
C TYR A 20 -2.42 -20.09 6.33
N ILE A 21 -1.97 -20.33 5.10
CA ILE A 21 -2.21 -21.58 4.38
C ILE A 21 -0.91 -22.39 4.39
N HIS A 22 -0.99 -23.61 4.94
CA HIS A 22 0.13 -24.54 5.00
C HIS A 22 -0.30 -25.90 4.45
N GLU A 23 0.36 -26.36 3.39
CA GLU A 23 0.06 -27.64 2.73
C GLU A 23 -1.44 -27.84 2.39
N GLY A 24 -2.11 -26.75 1.99
CA GLY A 24 -3.54 -26.77 1.64
C GLY A 24 -4.50 -26.68 2.84
N ALA A 25 -4.01 -26.81 4.07
CA ALA A 25 -4.79 -26.55 5.27
C ALA A 25 -4.74 -25.06 5.64
N SER A 26 -5.89 -24.51 6.06
CA SER A 26 -6.01 -23.12 6.50
C SER A 26 -5.91 -23.04 8.01
N TYR A 27 -5.18 -22.04 8.49
CA TYR A 27 -5.00 -21.71 9.89
C TYR A 27 -5.25 -20.23 10.09
N GLN A 28 -6.03 -19.88 11.11
CA GLN A 28 -6.15 -18.49 11.52
C GLN A 28 -5.06 -18.19 12.54
N VAL A 29 -4.32 -17.11 12.32
CA VAL A 29 -3.34 -16.62 13.28
C VAL A 29 -4.06 -15.89 14.40
N GLU A 30 -3.91 -16.39 15.62
CA GLU A 30 -4.43 -15.74 16.82
C GLU A 30 -3.52 -14.60 17.28
N ARG A 31 -2.21 -14.82 17.21
CA ARG A 31 -1.21 -13.84 17.65
C ARG A 31 0.15 -14.08 17.01
N LEU A 32 0.81 -13.01 16.57
CA LEU A 32 2.21 -12.96 16.19
C LEU A 32 3.02 -12.24 17.27
N ASP A 33 3.87 -12.98 17.97
CA ASP A 33 4.83 -12.44 18.92
C ASP A 33 6.19 -12.23 18.24
N LEU A 34 6.49 -10.97 17.90
CA LEU A 34 7.74 -10.58 17.25
C LEU A 34 8.95 -10.63 18.19
N GLU A 35 8.77 -10.59 19.51
CA GLU A 35 9.87 -10.72 20.47
C GLU A 35 10.30 -12.19 20.56
N GLN A 36 9.34 -13.09 20.61
CA GLN A 36 9.58 -14.54 20.72
C GLN A 36 9.75 -15.25 19.37
N ASN A 37 9.53 -14.55 18.25
CA ASN A 37 9.46 -15.15 16.90
C ASN A 37 8.44 -16.29 16.82
N LEU A 38 7.26 -16.10 17.41
CA LEU A 38 6.24 -17.14 17.52
C LEU A 38 4.89 -16.65 16.99
N ALA A 39 4.36 -17.34 15.98
CA ALA A 39 2.98 -17.18 15.55
C ALA A 39 2.13 -18.33 16.11
N THR A 40 1.15 -18.00 16.96
CA THR A 40 0.17 -18.95 17.47
C THR A 40 -1.01 -19.01 16.51
N VAL A 41 -1.37 -20.21 16.08
CA VAL A 41 -2.38 -20.43 15.06
C VAL A 41 -3.34 -21.55 15.46
N VAL A 42 -4.57 -21.46 14.97
CA VAL A 42 -5.60 -22.49 15.13
C VAL A 42 -6.10 -22.96 13.76
N PRO A 43 -6.42 -24.26 13.58
CA PRO A 43 -7.05 -24.73 12.35
C PRO A 43 -8.34 -23.95 12.07
N ALA A 44 -8.52 -23.52 10.82
CA ALA A 44 -9.66 -22.71 10.42
C ALA A 44 -10.25 -23.24 9.12
N ASN A 45 -11.58 -23.38 9.08
CA ASN A 45 -12.31 -23.66 7.84
C ASN A 45 -13.03 -22.38 7.41
N VAL A 46 -12.35 -21.55 6.64
CA VAL A 46 -12.83 -20.22 6.20
C VAL A 46 -12.84 -20.11 4.69
N ASP A 47 -13.84 -19.42 4.15
CA ASP A 47 -14.03 -19.17 2.71
C ASP A 47 -13.37 -17.88 2.22
N PHE A 48 -12.54 -17.24 3.05
CA PHE A 48 -11.79 -16.03 2.73
C PHE A 48 -10.28 -16.24 2.93
N TYR A 49 -9.50 -15.31 2.37
CA TYR A 49 -8.08 -15.14 2.65
C TYR A 49 -7.81 -13.70 3.12
N THR A 50 -6.61 -13.46 3.65
CA THR A 50 -6.20 -12.14 4.11
C THR A 50 -5.17 -11.53 3.18
N GLU A 51 -5.28 -10.22 2.95
CA GLU A 51 -4.34 -9.45 2.15
C GLU A 51 -3.89 -8.24 2.96
N VAL A 52 -2.59 -8.11 3.20
CA VAL A 52 -2.03 -7.05 4.04
C VAL A 52 -1.99 -5.73 3.29
N THR A 53 -2.34 -4.66 4.00
CA THR A 53 -2.03 -3.29 3.63
C THR A 53 -0.75 -2.88 4.34
N SER A 54 0.31 -2.63 3.57
CA SER A 54 1.59 -2.17 4.08
C SER A 54 1.96 -0.80 3.52
N GLU A 55 2.59 0.02 4.35
CA GLU A 55 3.23 1.26 3.94
C GLU A 55 4.73 1.03 3.83
N THR A 56 5.37 1.63 2.83
CA THR A 56 6.82 1.56 2.68
C THR A 56 7.37 2.93 2.30
N GLN A 57 8.35 3.38 3.06
CA GLN A 57 9.08 4.60 2.84
C GLN A 57 10.53 4.26 2.53
N VAL A 58 11.09 4.93 1.53
CA VAL A 58 12.51 4.83 1.19
C VAL A 58 13.13 6.19 1.38
N GLU A 59 14.15 6.27 2.22
CA GLU A 59 14.92 7.47 2.49
C GLU A 59 16.36 7.27 1.97
N THR A 60 16.90 8.29 1.32
CA THR A 60 18.31 8.30 0.89
C THR A 60 19.16 8.81 2.04
N LEU A 61 20.03 7.95 2.58
CA LEU A 61 20.95 8.29 3.67
C LEU A 61 22.21 8.96 3.13
N ALA A 62 22.80 8.38 2.08
CA ALA A 62 24.00 8.89 1.44
C ALA A 62 24.03 8.52 -0.05
N VAL A 63 24.53 9.44 -0.88
CA VAL A 63 24.77 9.19 -2.31
C VAL A 63 26.24 8.83 -2.49
N ALA A 64 26.51 7.67 -3.07
CA ALA A 64 27.87 7.20 -3.34
C ALA A 64 28.38 7.66 -4.72
N GLU A 65 27.56 7.47 -5.77
CA GLU A 65 27.80 8.00 -7.11
C GLU A 65 26.47 8.45 -7.72
N GLU A 66 26.51 9.55 -8.47
CA GLU A 66 25.40 10.03 -9.26
C GLU A 66 25.88 10.63 -10.57
N ARG A 67 25.06 10.50 -11.62
CA ARG A 67 25.30 11.14 -12.91
C ARG A 67 24.00 11.38 -13.65
N VAL A 68 24.04 12.29 -14.60
CA VAL A 68 22.96 12.48 -15.57
C VAL A 68 23.30 11.68 -16.82
N VAL A 69 22.36 10.84 -17.27
CA VAL A 69 22.45 10.07 -18.51
C VAL A 69 21.25 10.42 -19.36
N ASN A 70 21.49 11.09 -20.49
CA ASN A 70 20.44 11.74 -21.28
C ASN A 70 19.61 12.69 -20.38
N ASP A 71 18.32 12.43 -20.24
CA ASP A 71 17.37 13.21 -19.43
C ASP A 71 16.95 12.47 -18.14
N ALA A 72 17.80 11.57 -17.63
CA ALA A 72 17.58 10.84 -16.38
C ALA A 72 18.74 11.09 -15.41
N HIS A 73 18.41 11.35 -14.15
CA HIS A 73 19.36 11.29 -13.05
C HIS A 73 19.42 9.85 -12.56
N VAL A 74 20.62 9.29 -12.53
CA VAL A 74 20.87 7.92 -12.04
C VAL A 74 21.86 8.02 -10.89
N ALA A 75 21.55 7.33 -9.80
CA ALA A 75 22.38 7.36 -8.61
C ALA A 75 22.33 6.04 -7.86
N HIS A 76 23.33 5.83 -7.02
CA HIS A 76 23.34 4.73 -6.07
C HIS A 76 23.98 5.17 -4.76
N GLY A 77 23.65 4.45 -3.69
CA GLY A 77 24.12 4.78 -2.35
C GLY A 77 23.32 4.07 -1.27
N GLU A 78 23.42 4.59 -0.06
CA GLU A 78 22.81 4.05 1.14
C GLU A 78 21.36 4.52 1.25
N LEU A 79 20.47 3.56 1.51
CA LEU A 79 19.04 3.76 1.66
C LEU A 79 18.57 3.17 2.99
N LEU A 80 17.63 3.87 3.63
CA LEU A 80 16.82 3.33 4.70
C LEU A 80 15.43 2.98 4.15
N ILE A 81 15.09 1.70 4.17
CA ILE A 81 13.76 1.22 3.82
C ILE A 81 13.00 0.98 5.14
N SER A 82 11.90 1.69 5.33
CA SER A 82 10.99 1.50 6.47
C SER A 82 9.67 0.94 5.96
N SER A 83 9.29 -0.27 6.40
CA SER A 83 8.05 -0.92 5.99
C SER A 83 7.19 -1.29 7.19
N GLN A 84 5.88 -1.02 7.12
CA GLN A 84 4.95 -1.28 8.21
C GLN A 84 3.67 -1.92 7.68
N ALA A 85 3.27 -3.06 8.26
CA ALA A 85 1.93 -3.61 8.08
C ALA A 85 0.95 -2.81 8.95
N VAL A 86 0.13 -1.98 8.30
CA VAL A 86 -0.80 -1.04 8.97
C VAL A 86 -2.23 -1.59 9.03
N GLY A 87 -2.53 -2.65 8.27
CA GLY A 87 -3.83 -3.30 8.28
C GLY A 87 -3.88 -4.50 7.36
N TYR A 88 -5.05 -5.11 7.26
CA TYR A 88 -5.31 -6.15 6.26
C TYR A 88 -6.78 -6.14 5.85
N ARG A 89 -7.06 -6.70 4.66
CA ARG A 89 -8.40 -6.98 4.17
C ARG A 89 -8.70 -8.46 4.30
N ARG A 90 -9.95 -8.80 4.62
CA ARG A 90 -10.49 -10.14 4.40
C ARG A 90 -11.16 -10.16 3.04
N ILE A 91 -10.77 -11.09 2.18
CA ILE A 91 -11.25 -11.18 0.81
C ILE A 91 -11.85 -12.56 0.58
N LYS A 92 -13.10 -12.61 0.12
CA LYS A 92 -13.81 -13.86 -0.15
C LYS A 92 -13.13 -14.60 -1.32
N ARG A 93 -12.75 -15.86 -1.13
CA ARG A 93 -11.81 -16.59 -2.00
C ARG A 93 -12.25 -16.73 -3.45
N PHE A 94 -13.56 -16.84 -3.71
CA PHE A 94 -14.08 -17.06 -5.07
C PHE A 94 -14.58 -15.77 -5.73
N THR A 95 -15.21 -14.89 -4.98
CA THR A 95 -15.81 -13.66 -5.53
C THR A 95 -14.86 -12.47 -5.48
N HIS A 96 -13.76 -12.56 -4.73
CA HIS A 96 -12.83 -11.46 -4.46
C HIS A 96 -13.48 -10.23 -3.82
N GLU A 97 -14.64 -10.43 -3.18
CA GLU A 97 -15.33 -9.40 -2.43
C GLU A 97 -14.56 -9.08 -1.14
N THR A 98 -14.36 -7.80 -0.85
CA THR A 98 -13.79 -7.36 0.43
C THR A 98 -14.86 -7.47 1.52
N LEU A 99 -14.64 -8.41 2.44
CA LEU A 99 -15.53 -8.66 3.58
C LEU A 99 -15.31 -7.67 4.73
N GLY A 100 -14.14 -7.05 4.78
CA GLY A 100 -13.80 -6.06 5.80
C GLY A 100 -12.33 -5.66 5.75
N VAL A 101 -12.05 -4.55 6.42
CA VAL A 101 -10.70 -3.99 6.60
C VAL A 101 -10.43 -3.88 8.08
N PHE A 102 -9.27 -4.36 8.52
CA PHE A 102 -8.89 -4.47 9.92
C PHE A 102 -7.54 -3.79 10.12
N PRO A 103 -7.40 -2.90 11.12
CA PRO A 103 -6.13 -2.25 11.40
C PRO A 103 -5.12 -3.22 12.04
N LEU A 104 -3.84 -2.95 11.84
CA LEU A 104 -2.72 -3.60 12.52
C LEU A 104 -1.82 -2.53 13.13
N ALA A 105 -1.17 -2.85 14.25
CA ALA A 105 -0.35 -1.92 15.01
C ALA A 105 1.05 -2.47 15.26
N TYR A 106 1.67 -3.07 14.24
CA TYR A 106 3.06 -3.52 14.33
C TYR A 106 4.03 -2.35 14.24
N PRO A 107 5.21 -2.43 14.89
CA PRO A 107 6.26 -1.46 14.65
C PRO A 107 6.77 -1.54 13.20
N PRO A 108 7.24 -0.41 12.63
CA PRO A 108 7.91 -0.44 11.34
C PRO A 108 9.18 -1.29 11.40
N GLN A 109 9.42 -2.06 10.35
CA GLN A 109 10.66 -2.78 10.13
C GLN A 109 11.58 -1.93 9.28
N GLN A 110 12.82 -1.74 9.74
CA GLN A 110 13.83 -0.95 9.06
C GLN A 110 14.91 -1.83 8.47
N LEU A 111 15.31 -1.49 7.24
CA LEU A 111 16.41 -2.11 6.53
C LEU A 111 17.32 -1.02 5.95
N GLU A 112 18.50 -0.89 6.53
CA GLU A 112 19.60 -0.14 5.92
C GLU A 112 20.26 -1.01 4.86
N THR A 113 20.33 -0.50 3.64
CA THR A 113 20.87 -1.24 2.49
C THR A 113 21.47 -0.30 1.45
N ASN A 114 22.11 -0.86 0.42
CA ASN A 114 22.51 -0.11 -0.76
C ASN A 114 21.49 -0.30 -1.88
N GLY A 115 21.20 0.77 -2.61
CA GLY A 115 20.28 0.73 -3.75
C GLY A 115 20.70 1.63 -4.89
N TYR A 116 20.08 1.40 -6.04
CA TYR A 116 20.15 2.25 -7.22
C TYR A 116 18.78 2.87 -7.44
N TRP A 117 18.74 4.13 -7.82
CA TRP A 117 17.50 4.80 -8.19
C TRP A 117 17.69 5.64 -9.46
N ILE A 118 16.57 5.84 -10.15
CA ILE A 118 16.50 6.62 -11.38
C ILE A 118 15.39 7.64 -11.21
N SER A 119 15.72 8.90 -11.41
CA SER A 119 14.78 10.01 -11.42
C SER A 119 14.66 10.53 -12.85
N VAL A 120 13.45 10.48 -13.41
CA VAL A 120 13.16 11.05 -14.73
C VAL A 120 13.15 12.58 -14.58
N LEU A 121 14.07 13.28 -15.25
CA LEU A 121 14.17 14.74 -15.12
C LEU A 121 13.02 15.44 -15.86
N PRO A 122 12.66 16.67 -15.46
CA PRO A 122 11.53 17.41 -16.06
C PRO A 122 11.59 17.50 -17.59
N ALA A 123 12.79 17.61 -18.18
CA ALA A 123 12.96 17.65 -19.63
C ALA A 123 12.50 16.35 -20.32
N ALA A 124 12.78 15.18 -19.73
CA ALA A 124 12.27 13.90 -20.22
C ALA A 124 10.75 13.79 -20.02
N GLN A 125 10.26 14.20 -18.85
CA GLN A 125 8.82 14.15 -18.54
C GLN A 125 8.02 14.95 -19.58
N LEU A 126 8.48 16.16 -19.95
CA LEU A 126 7.85 16.99 -20.97
C LEU A 126 7.85 16.34 -22.37
N LYS A 127 8.98 15.74 -22.78
CA LYS A 127 9.07 15.02 -24.07
C LYS A 127 8.13 13.81 -24.12
N LEU A 128 8.09 13.04 -23.03
CA LEU A 128 7.22 11.87 -22.91
C LEU A 128 5.74 12.28 -22.84
N ALA A 129 5.40 13.37 -22.14
CA ALA A 129 4.06 13.93 -22.10
C ALA A 129 3.59 14.40 -23.48
N ALA A 130 4.44 15.12 -24.22
CA ALA A 130 4.14 15.55 -25.60
C ALA A 130 3.94 14.36 -26.56
N ALA A 131 4.57 13.22 -26.28
CA ALA A 131 4.40 11.97 -27.01
C ALA A 131 3.21 11.11 -26.53
N GLY A 132 2.48 11.53 -25.49
CA GLY A 132 1.40 10.74 -24.89
C GLY A 132 1.87 9.49 -24.13
N GLN A 133 3.10 9.49 -23.63
CA GLN A 133 3.77 8.36 -22.97
C GLN A 133 4.08 8.61 -21.48
N TRP A 134 3.71 9.77 -20.94
CA TRP A 134 3.87 10.10 -19.53
C TRP A 134 2.50 10.20 -18.86
N PHE A 135 2.27 9.36 -17.85
CA PHE A 135 0.98 9.26 -17.15
C PHE A 135 1.08 9.58 -15.65
N ASP A 136 2.26 10.00 -15.18
CA ASP A 136 2.57 10.24 -13.77
C ASP A 136 2.81 11.73 -13.48
N SER A 137 2.14 12.60 -14.22
CA SER A 137 2.09 14.03 -13.89
C SER A 137 1.24 14.24 -12.65
N VAL A 138 1.55 15.27 -11.85
CA VAL A 138 0.64 15.73 -10.81
C VAL A 138 -0.71 16.03 -11.46
N ASN A 139 -1.78 15.38 -10.97
CA ASN A 139 -3.12 15.60 -11.49
C ASN A 139 -3.49 17.08 -11.34
N ASP A 140 -3.60 17.78 -12.46
CA ASP A 140 -4.14 19.14 -12.52
C ASP A 140 -5.64 19.05 -12.77
N TYR A 141 -6.41 19.15 -11.70
CA TYR A 141 -7.87 19.17 -11.76
C TYR A 141 -8.43 20.57 -12.10
N GLY A 142 -7.57 21.53 -12.42
CA GLY A 142 -7.92 22.90 -12.75
C GLY A 142 -8.15 23.80 -11.53
N PRO A 143 -8.20 25.13 -11.74
CA PRO A 143 -8.28 26.12 -10.67
C PRO A 143 -9.57 26.04 -9.85
N ASN A 144 -10.66 25.52 -10.43
CA ASN A 144 -11.98 25.45 -9.79
C ASN A 144 -12.25 24.08 -9.13
N TRP A 145 -11.24 23.22 -9.02
CA TRP A 145 -11.44 21.84 -8.54
C TRP A 145 -12.09 21.77 -7.16
N GLN A 146 -11.75 22.66 -6.24
CA GLN A 146 -12.34 22.67 -4.90
C GLN A 146 -13.85 22.97 -4.94
N GLU A 147 -14.30 23.84 -5.85
CA GLU A 147 -15.72 24.17 -6.03
C GLU A 147 -16.47 23.00 -6.67
N VAL A 148 -15.92 22.41 -7.74
CA VAL A 148 -16.49 21.24 -8.42
C VAL A 148 -16.59 20.07 -7.45
N ARG A 149 -15.53 19.81 -6.69
CA ARG A 149 -15.49 18.75 -5.67
C ARG A 149 -16.56 18.96 -4.59
N ALA A 150 -16.78 20.19 -4.14
CA ALA A 150 -17.84 20.49 -3.17
C ALA A 150 -19.23 20.25 -3.76
N GLN A 151 -19.46 20.63 -5.03
CA GLN A 151 -20.74 20.40 -5.72
C GLN A 151 -21.05 18.93 -5.90
N VAL A 152 -20.08 18.11 -6.33
CA VAL A 152 -20.25 16.65 -6.48
C VAL A 152 -20.57 16.01 -5.13
N ARG A 153 -19.83 16.35 -4.07
CA ARG A 153 -20.11 15.85 -2.72
C ARG A 153 -21.51 16.22 -2.23
N ALA A 154 -21.95 17.45 -2.50
CA ALA A 154 -23.30 17.89 -2.14
C ALA A 154 -24.39 17.16 -2.94
N GLN A 155 -24.16 16.94 -4.24
CA GLN A 155 -25.06 16.18 -5.12
C GLN A 155 -25.24 14.74 -4.64
N ASP A 156 -24.16 14.09 -4.21
CA ASP A 156 -24.18 12.72 -3.68
C ASP A 156 -24.63 12.65 -2.21
N GLY A 157 -25.08 13.78 -1.64
CA GLY A 157 -25.55 13.86 -0.25
C GLY A 157 -24.47 13.50 0.76
N TYR A 158 -23.20 13.79 0.45
CA TYR A 158 -22.01 13.46 1.24
C TYR A 158 -21.87 11.96 1.52
N ARG A 159 -22.27 11.12 0.56
CA ARG A 159 -22.17 9.66 0.61
C ARG A 159 -21.35 9.12 -0.56
N CYS A 160 -20.70 7.99 -0.34
CA CYS A 160 -19.96 7.31 -1.40
C CYS A 160 -20.93 6.80 -2.49
N ALA A 161 -20.70 7.17 -3.75
CA ALA A 161 -21.52 6.71 -4.87
C ALA A 161 -21.47 5.19 -5.09
N GLN A 162 -20.43 4.51 -4.60
CA GLN A 162 -20.25 3.07 -4.78
C GLN A 162 -20.86 2.23 -3.65
N CYS A 163 -20.72 2.65 -2.38
CA CYS A 163 -21.16 1.85 -1.22
C CYS A 163 -22.15 2.57 -0.29
N GLY A 164 -22.47 3.84 -0.52
CA GLY A 164 -23.42 4.63 0.28
C GLY A 164 -22.92 5.06 1.66
N ALA A 165 -21.68 4.75 2.04
CA ALA A 165 -21.09 5.15 3.31
C ALA A 165 -21.06 6.70 3.44
N PRO A 166 -21.40 7.26 4.62
CA PRO A 166 -21.29 8.70 4.87
C PRO A 166 -19.83 9.12 5.11
N GLU A 167 -19.55 10.41 4.98
CA GLU A 167 -18.22 10.96 5.29
C GLU A 167 -17.82 10.74 6.75
N PRO A 168 -16.58 10.27 7.01
CA PRO A 168 -16.08 10.13 8.37
C PRO A 168 -15.79 11.50 9.02
N PRO A 169 -15.93 11.62 10.35
CA PRO A 169 -15.64 12.88 11.05
C PRO A 169 -14.23 13.40 10.76
N GLY A 170 -14.14 14.67 10.34
CA GLY A 170 -12.85 15.32 10.07
C GLY A 170 -12.21 14.98 8.71
N ARG A 171 -12.83 14.14 7.88
CA ARG A 171 -12.34 13.85 6.53
C ARG A 171 -13.46 13.92 5.50
N GLN A 172 -13.17 14.59 4.39
CA GLN A 172 -14.06 14.69 3.25
C GLN A 172 -13.79 13.52 2.30
N HIS A 173 -14.81 13.00 1.62
CA HIS A 173 -14.62 11.98 0.59
C HIS A 173 -13.78 12.52 -0.57
N ASP A 174 -12.95 11.66 -1.13
CA ASP A 174 -12.22 11.94 -2.35
C ASP A 174 -13.19 11.88 -3.54
N VAL A 175 -13.02 12.78 -4.51
CA VAL A 175 -13.81 12.81 -5.76
C VAL A 175 -12.87 12.43 -6.88
N HIS A 176 -13.22 11.39 -7.63
CA HIS A 176 -12.43 10.87 -8.73
C HIS A 176 -13.16 11.09 -10.06
N HIS A 177 -12.42 11.33 -11.13
CA HIS A 177 -12.97 11.38 -12.48
C HIS A 177 -13.38 9.97 -12.90
N LEU A 178 -14.63 9.79 -13.37
CA LEU A 178 -15.11 8.50 -13.88
C LEU A 178 -14.48 8.14 -15.23
N VAL A 179 -14.13 9.15 -16.02
CA VAL A 179 -13.34 9.03 -17.25
C VAL A 179 -12.23 10.08 -17.16
N PRO A 180 -10.94 9.67 -17.14
CA PRO A 180 -9.80 10.58 -17.12
C PRO A 180 -9.70 11.43 -18.39
#